data_AF-I3T0R9-F1
#
_entry.id   AF-I3T0R9-F1
#
_cell.length_a   1.000
_cell.length_b   1.000
_cell.length_c   1.000
_cell.angle_alpha   90.00
_cell.angle_beta   90.00
_cell.angle_gamma   90.00
#
_symmetry.space_group_name_H-M   'P 1'
#
loop_
_entity.id
_entity.type
_entity.pdbx_description
1 polymer ?
#
loop_
_entity_poly.entity_id
_entity_poly.type
_entity_poly.pdbx_seq_one_letter_code
_entity_poly.pdbx_strand_id
1 'polypeptide(L)'
;MLKIKILQAVLAGLTFLLGLLSNLVLRLQKQSQKPQKQQKLLQIKSELDSSSSSSTEMMVVDDDDMYGLSWRLAMETNNNVRPWKTIPLRCYKHVENYMIGGQYEHDMNLIVDEIMFYASQITLSTSTSTTTHQDAWVLDVDDTCISNIPYYKAKRFGCDPFDSAMFKAWINQGMCPANPVVLRLFKTLIEKGFKVFLVTGRYEGTLAKITTDNLHNQGFIGYQRLILRSMKYKGQSAVKYKSSIRKEIEEEGYRIWGNVGDQWTDLQGECLGNRTFKIPNPMYCIS
;
A
#
# COMPACT_ATOMS: atom_id res chain seq x y z
N MET A 1 -23.42 52.42 18.06
CA MET A 1 -22.65 51.22 17.67
C MET A 1 -23.01 49.97 18.49
N LEU A 2 -23.16 50.05 19.83
CA LEU A 2 -23.46 48.88 20.67
C LEU A 2 -24.79 48.16 20.34
N LYS A 3 -25.87 48.91 20.07
CA LYS A 3 -27.19 48.34 19.71
C LYS A 3 -27.17 47.48 18.43
N ILE A 4 -26.35 47.86 17.44
CA ILE A 4 -26.21 47.13 16.17
C ILE A 4 -25.48 45.79 16.38
N LYS A 5 -24.43 45.78 17.22
CA LYS A 5 -23.71 44.54 17.56
C LYS A 5 -24.57 43.54 18.32
N ILE A 6 -25.44 44.03 19.23
CA ILE A 6 -26.40 43.17 19.96
C ILE A 6 -27.41 42.58 18.98
N LEU A 7 -27.95 43.37 18.04
CA LEU A 7 -28.90 42.89 17.05
C LEU A 7 -28.28 41.82 16.13
N GLN A 8 -27.03 42.01 15.69
CA GLN A 8 -26.30 41.03 14.89
C GLN A 8 -26.04 39.72 15.65
N ALA A 9 -25.68 39.79 16.94
CA ALA A 9 -25.47 38.62 17.77
C ALA A 9 -26.77 37.83 18.01
N VAL A 10 -27.90 38.53 18.25
CA VAL A 10 -29.22 37.90 18.38
C VAL A 10 -29.65 37.22 17.09
N LEU A 11 -29.43 37.88 15.94
CA LEU A 11 -29.76 37.31 14.62
C LEU A 11 -28.93 36.05 14.33
N ALA A 12 -27.62 36.08 14.61
CA ALA A 12 -26.75 34.92 14.46
C ALA A 12 -27.17 33.76 15.37
N GLY A 13 -27.53 34.05 16.63
CA GLY A 13 -28.05 33.06 17.56
C GLY A 13 -29.35 32.41 17.08
N LEU A 14 -30.29 33.19 16.55
CA LEU A 14 -31.54 32.69 15.98
C LEU A 14 -31.29 31.80 14.75
N THR A 15 -30.38 32.19 13.84
CA THR A 15 -30.03 31.37 12.68
C THR A 15 -29.38 30.03 13.07
N PHE A 16 -28.56 30.03 14.12
CA PHE A 16 -27.95 28.80 14.64
C PHE A 16 -29.00 27.87 15.26
N LEU A 17 -29.95 28.43 16.01
CA LEU A 17 -31.05 27.67 16.62
C LEU A 17 -31.96 27.02 15.56
N LEU A 18 -32.27 27.76 14.49
CA LEU A 18 -33.02 27.26 13.33
C LEU A 18 -32.28 26.10 12.64
N GLY A 19 -30.96 26.19 12.50
CA GLY A 19 -30.14 25.09 11.97
C GLY A 19 -30.18 23.83 12.84
N LEU A 20 -30.13 23.98 14.17
CA LEU A 20 -30.25 22.86 15.11
C LEU A 20 -31.63 22.21 15.06
N LEU A 21 -32.70 23.00 15.03
CA LEU A 21 -34.08 22.51 14.90
C LEU A 21 -34.30 21.77 13.58
N SER A 22 -33.76 22.29 12.48
CA SER A 22 -33.86 21.65 11.15
C SER A 22 -33.16 20.29 11.14
N ASN A 23 -31.96 20.20 11.73
CA ASN A 23 -31.25 18.93 11.88
C ASN A 23 -31.97 17.93 12.79
N LEU A 24 -32.60 18.41 13.87
CA LEU A 24 -33.38 17.56 14.76
C LEU A 24 -34.62 16.99 14.04
N VAL A 25 -35.34 17.81 13.28
CA VAL A 25 -36.48 17.38 12.46
C VAL A 25 -36.05 16.33 11.43
N LEU A 26 -34.93 16.55 10.73
CA LEU A 26 -34.38 15.57 9.79
C LEU A 26 -34.03 14.23 10.47
N ARG A 27 -33.46 14.26 11.69
CA ARG A 27 -33.16 13.04 12.46
C ARG A 27 -34.44 12.31 12.89
N LEU A 28 -35.46 13.03 13.33
CA LEU A 28 -36.76 12.47 13.73
C LEU A 28 -37.49 11.85 12.51
N GLN A 29 -37.46 12.52 11.35
CA GLN A 29 -37.99 11.97 10.10
C GLN A 29 -37.26 10.68 9.69
N LYS A 30 -35.92 10.65 9.81
CA LYS A 30 -35.11 9.46 9.48
C LYS A 30 -35.35 8.30 10.46
N GLN A 31 -35.63 8.58 11.73
CA GLN A 31 -36.04 7.57 12.71
C GLN A 31 -37.45 7.03 12.43
N SER A 32 -38.40 7.86 12.03
CA SER A 32 -39.76 7.42 11.67
C SER A 32 -39.80 6.50 10.44
N GLN A 33 -38.85 6.62 9.51
CA GLN A 33 -38.79 5.77 8.31
C GLN A 33 -38.12 4.41 8.54
N LYS A 34 -37.38 4.25 9.65
CA LYS A 34 -36.63 3.02 9.97
C LYS A 34 -37.55 1.81 10.22
N PRO A 35 -38.67 1.92 10.98
CA PRO A 35 -39.62 0.83 11.19
C PRO A 35 -40.34 0.41 9.91
N GLN A 36 -40.77 1.38 9.08
CA GLN A 36 -41.47 1.10 7.81
C GLN A 36 -40.56 0.40 6.79
N LYS A 37 -39.27 0.78 6.71
CA LYS A 37 -38.31 0.11 5.83
C LYS A 37 -38.02 -1.32 6.29
N GLN A 38 -38.01 -1.56 7.59
CA GLN A 38 -37.75 -2.88 8.17
C GLN A 38 -38.97 -3.83 8.02
N GLN A 39 -40.20 -3.31 8.16
CA GLN A 39 -41.42 -4.06 7.86
C GLN A 39 -41.53 -4.42 6.38
N LYS A 40 -41.19 -3.48 5.48
CA LYS A 40 -41.17 -3.75 4.04
C LYS A 40 -40.12 -4.80 3.66
N LEU A 41 -38.97 -4.81 4.34
CA LEU A 41 -37.93 -5.84 4.16
C LEU A 41 -38.37 -7.23 4.64
N LEU A 42 -39.08 -7.29 5.77
CA LEU A 42 -39.62 -8.53 6.34
C LEU A 42 -40.73 -9.13 5.45
N GLN A 43 -41.56 -8.26 4.86
CA GLN A 43 -42.63 -8.68 3.96
C GLN A 43 -42.08 -9.19 2.61
N ILE A 44 -41.05 -8.52 2.06
CA ILE A 44 -40.30 -9.01 0.89
C ILE A 44 -39.64 -10.36 1.20
N LYS A 45 -39.05 -10.52 2.39
CA LYS A 45 -38.42 -11.79 2.80
C LYS A 45 -39.44 -12.92 2.91
N SER A 46 -40.63 -12.67 3.47
CA SER A 46 -41.69 -13.69 3.55
C SER A 46 -42.27 -14.07 2.17
N GLU A 47 -42.32 -13.12 1.22
CA GLU A 47 -42.76 -13.41 -0.14
C GLU A 47 -41.71 -14.25 -0.89
N LEU A 48 -40.41 -13.97 -0.73
CA LEU A 48 -39.32 -14.77 -1.28
C LEU A 48 -39.25 -16.19 -0.72
N ASP A 49 -39.48 -16.38 0.59
CA ASP A 49 -39.45 -17.69 1.25
C ASP A 49 -40.65 -18.59 0.84
N SER A 50 -41.74 -17.99 0.33
CA SER A 50 -42.96 -18.72 -0.05
C SER A 50 -43.02 -19.20 -1.50
N SER A 51 -42.12 -18.72 -2.37
CA SER A 51 -42.13 -19.03 -3.82
C SER A 51 -41.00 -19.94 -4.31
N SER A 52 -40.09 -20.43 -3.46
CA SER A 52 -38.97 -21.27 -3.91
C SER A 52 -39.22 -22.77 -3.71
N SER A 53 -39.99 -23.37 -4.63
CA SER A 53 -39.75 -24.76 -4.98
C SER A 53 -38.51 -24.82 -5.89
N SER A 54 -37.45 -25.49 -5.43
CA SER A 54 -36.30 -25.91 -6.25
C SER A 54 -35.56 -24.81 -7.01
N SER A 55 -34.63 -24.15 -6.33
CA SER A 55 -33.31 -23.82 -6.87
C SER A 55 -32.47 -23.33 -5.70
N THR A 56 -31.72 -24.25 -5.11
CA THR A 56 -30.51 -23.88 -4.39
C THR A 56 -29.64 -23.16 -5.41
N GLU A 57 -29.65 -21.83 -5.45
CA GLU A 57 -28.48 -21.06 -5.89
C GLU A 57 -27.37 -21.40 -4.89
N MET A 58 -26.79 -22.57 -5.08
CA MET A 58 -25.45 -22.85 -4.62
C MET A 58 -24.63 -21.78 -5.31
N MET A 59 -24.04 -20.85 -4.55
CA MET A 59 -23.03 -19.96 -5.09
C MET A 59 -22.05 -20.86 -5.83
N VAL A 60 -22.11 -20.83 -7.17
CA VAL A 60 -21.12 -21.53 -7.99
C VAL A 60 -19.85 -20.74 -7.75
N VAL A 61 -19.08 -21.17 -6.76
CA VAL A 61 -17.78 -20.60 -6.49
C VAL A 61 -16.96 -20.88 -7.74
N ASP A 62 -16.55 -19.80 -8.42
CA ASP A 62 -15.78 -19.89 -9.65
C ASP A 62 -14.48 -20.65 -9.37
N ASP A 63 -14.29 -21.81 -10.01
CA ASP A 63 -13.08 -22.64 -9.86
C ASP A 63 -11.81 -21.83 -10.14
N ASP A 64 -11.90 -20.86 -11.05
CA ASP A 64 -10.81 -19.96 -11.38
C ASP A 64 -10.49 -18.96 -10.25
N ASP A 65 -11.49 -18.50 -9.50
CA ASP A 65 -11.26 -17.65 -8.32
C ASP A 65 -10.65 -18.45 -7.16
N MET A 66 -11.11 -19.68 -6.93
CA MET A 66 -10.50 -20.58 -5.92
C MET A 66 -9.05 -20.92 -6.26
N TYR A 67 -8.77 -21.19 -7.52
CA TYR A 67 -7.40 -21.37 -7.99
C TYR A 67 -6.60 -20.08 -7.84
N GLY A 68 -7.19 -18.92 -8.18
CA GLY A 68 -6.59 -17.60 -8.02
C GLY A 68 -6.17 -17.31 -6.57
N LEU A 69 -7.04 -17.60 -5.61
CA LEU A 69 -6.77 -17.53 -4.17
C LEU A 69 -5.57 -18.40 -3.78
N SER A 70 -5.59 -19.66 -4.21
CA SER A 70 -4.53 -20.63 -3.89
C SER A 70 -3.20 -20.24 -4.52
N TRP A 71 -3.22 -19.80 -5.77
CA TRP A 71 -2.04 -19.33 -6.50
C TRP A 71 -1.45 -18.08 -5.87
N ARG A 72 -2.29 -17.08 -5.52
CA ARG A 72 -1.85 -15.85 -4.85
C ARG A 72 -1.21 -16.16 -3.51
N LEU A 73 -1.84 -17.01 -2.68
CA LEU A 73 -1.24 -17.46 -1.42
C LEU A 73 0.13 -18.10 -1.67
N ALA A 74 0.20 -19.06 -2.60
CA ALA A 74 1.43 -19.78 -2.88
C ALA A 74 2.55 -18.84 -3.36
N MET A 75 2.28 -17.87 -4.23
CA MET A 75 3.32 -16.95 -4.70
C MET A 75 3.72 -15.89 -3.66
N GLU A 76 2.80 -15.46 -2.79
CA GLU A 76 3.13 -14.57 -1.67
C GLU A 76 3.96 -15.30 -0.60
N THR A 77 3.73 -16.60 -0.38
CA THR A 77 4.52 -17.42 0.55
C THR A 77 5.76 -17.97 -0.13
N ASN A 78 6.89 -17.25 0.01
CA ASN A 78 8.22 -17.54 -0.55
C ASN A 78 8.46 -18.98 -1.08
N ASN A 79 8.87 -19.10 -2.35
CA ASN A 79 9.40 -20.31 -2.98
C ASN A 79 8.42 -21.49 -3.17
N ASN A 80 7.13 -21.32 -2.85
CA ASN A 80 6.10 -22.32 -3.19
C ASN A 80 5.72 -22.29 -4.68
N VAL A 81 5.90 -21.14 -5.33
CA VAL A 81 5.75 -20.97 -6.78
C VAL A 81 7.12 -20.59 -7.36
N ARG A 82 7.55 -21.33 -8.39
CA ARG A 82 8.79 -20.99 -9.13
C ARG A 82 8.67 -19.60 -9.76
N PRO A 83 9.80 -18.90 -10.02
CA PRO A 83 9.77 -17.64 -10.76
C PRO A 83 8.89 -17.72 -12.01
N TRP A 84 7.99 -16.76 -12.15
CA TRP A 84 6.97 -16.73 -13.19
C TRP A 84 7.06 -15.43 -13.99
N LYS A 85 6.72 -15.50 -15.29
CA LYS A 85 6.84 -14.36 -16.21
C LYS A 85 5.56 -13.57 -16.38
N THR A 86 4.42 -14.24 -16.23
CA THR A 86 3.08 -13.67 -16.29
C THR A 86 2.19 -14.41 -15.31
N ILE A 87 1.13 -13.75 -14.86
CA ILE A 87 0.07 -14.38 -14.08
C ILE A 87 -0.61 -15.45 -14.95
N PRO A 88 -0.96 -16.64 -14.41
CA PRO A 88 -1.79 -17.59 -15.12
C PRO A 88 -3.10 -16.93 -15.60
N LEU A 89 -3.49 -17.12 -16.86
CA LEU A 89 -4.64 -16.41 -17.43
C LEU A 89 -5.93 -16.65 -16.63
N ARG A 90 -6.11 -17.85 -16.08
CA ARG A 90 -7.24 -18.18 -15.21
C ARG A 90 -7.30 -17.37 -13.92
N CYS A 91 -6.17 -16.85 -13.43
CA CYS A 91 -6.11 -15.99 -12.25
C CYS A 91 -6.40 -14.51 -12.56
N TYR A 92 -6.59 -14.12 -13.83
CA TYR A 92 -6.73 -12.71 -14.22
C TYR A 92 -7.83 -12.00 -13.41
N LYS A 93 -9.04 -12.58 -13.39
CA LYS A 93 -10.17 -11.95 -12.72
C LYS A 93 -9.97 -11.88 -11.21
N HIS A 94 -9.39 -12.93 -10.63
CA HIS A 94 -9.01 -12.95 -9.22
C HIS A 94 -8.05 -11.81 -8.88
N VAL A 95 -6.94 -11.67 -9.62
CA VAL A 95 -5.93 -10.65 -9.35
C VAL A 95 -6.46 -9.25 -9.59
N GLU A 96 -7.24 -9.03 -10.66
CA GLU A 96 -7.95 -7.76 -10.86
C GLU A 96 -8.81 -7.42 -9.64
N ASN A 97 -9.71 -8.32 -9.25
CA ASN A 97 -10.60 -8.11 -8.10
C ASN A 97 -9.81 -7.88 -6.80
N TYR A 98 -8.68 -8.58 -6.59
CA TYR A 98 -7.83 -8.37 -5.43
C TYR A 98 -7.21 -6.96 -5.42
N MET A 99 -6.62 -6.53 -6.55
CA MET A 99 -5.88 -5.27 -6.65
C MET A 99 -6.78 -4.03 -6.60
N ILE A 100 -8.01 -4.12 -7.10
CA ILE A 100 -8.93 -2.97 -7.15
C ILE A 100 -10.22 -3.11 -6.32
N GLY A 101 -10.49 -4.28 -5.77
CA GLY A 101 -11.70 -4.58 -4.98
C GLY A 101 -11.56 -4.35 -3.47
N GLY A 102 -10.43 -3.80 -3.01
CA GLY A 102 -10.21 -3.39 -1.61
C GLY A 102 -9.43 -4.38 -0.75
N GLN A 103 -9.40 -5.68 -1.10
CA GLN A 103 -8.66 -6.67 -0.31
C GLN A 103 -7.15 -6.36 -0.26
N TYR A 104 -6.55 -5.92 -1.38
CA TYR A 104 -5.16 -5.45 -1.41
C TYR A 104 -4.89 -4.36 -0.37
N GLU A 105 -5.79 -3.37 -0.24
CA GLU A 105 -5.66 -2.30 0.74
C GLU A 105 -5.79 -2.81 2.19
N HIS A 106 -6.69 -3.76 2.45
CA HIS A 106 -6.80 -4.39 3.77
C HIS A 106 -5.53 -5.16 4.16
N ASP A 107 -5.00 -5.97 3.25
CA ASP A 107 -3.75 -6.72 3.48
C ASP A 107 -2.58 -5.76 3.73
N MET A 108 -2.46 -4.70 2.91
CA MET A 108 -1.45 -3.65 3.07
C MET A 108 -1.55 -2.96 4.44
N ASN A 109 -2.76 -2.56 4.87
CA ASN A 109 -2.95 -1.89 6.15
C ASN A 109 -2.58 -2.79 7.33
N LEU A 110 -2.99 -4.06 7.32
CA LEU A 110 -2.63 -5.01 8.38
C LEU A 110 -1.12 -5.12 8.53
N ILE A 111 -0.40 -5.31 7.42
CA ILE A 111 1.06 -5.46 7.43
C ILE A 111 1.74 -4.16 7.90
N VAL A 112 1.29 -3.01 7.41
CA VAL A 112 1.87 -1.71 7.82
C VAL A 112 1.58 -1.39 9.28
N ASP A 113 0.42 -1.74 9.80
CA ASP A 113 0.09 -1.54 11.21
C ASP A 113 0.99 -2.42 12.11
N GLU A 114 1.29 -3.65 11.69
CA GLU A 114 2.30 -4.51 12.35
C GLU A 114 3.71 -3.90 12.29
N ILE A 115 4.10 -3.30 11.16
CA ILE A 115 5.37 -2.59 11.03
C ILE A 115 5.42 -1.41 12.00
N MET A 116 4.38 -0.58 12.04
CA MET A 116 4.31 0.59 12.92
C MET A 116 4.32 0.19 14.40
N PHE A 117 3.61 -0.90 14.76
CA PHE A 117 3.64 -1.45 16.11
C PHE A 117 5.05 -1.89 16.48
N TYR A 118 5.71 -2.69 15.62
CA TYR A 118 7.11 -3.09 15.82
C TYR A 118 8.04 -1.88 15.98
N ALA A 119 7.91 -0.90 15.09
CA ALA A 119 8.70 0.33 15.14
C ALA A 119 8.50 1.07 16.46
N SER A 120 7.28 1.16 16.99
CA SER A 120 6.99 1.86 18.25
C SER A 120 7.73 1.29 19.47
N GLN A 121 8.03 -0.02 19.47
CA GLN A 121 8.73 -0.70 20.57
C GLN A 121 10.24 -0.44 20.58
N ILE A 122 10.77 0.22 19.54
CA ILE A 122 12.20 0.49 19.41
C ILE A 122 12.53 1.83 20.09
N THR A 123 13.46 1.76 21.04
CA THR A 123 14.14 2.92 21.62
C THR A 123 15.35 3.28 20.76
N LEU A 124 15.36 4.47 20.18
CA LEU A 124 16.46 4.90 19.32
C LEU A 124 17.73 5.17 20.12
N SER A 125 18.88 4.89 19.52
CA SER A 125 20.20 5.28 19.98
C SER A 125 20.25 6.81 20.10
N THR A 126 20.52 7.33 21.29
CA THR A 126 20.75 8.76 21.49
C THR A 126 22.14 9.14 20.99
N SER A 127 22.22 10.14 20.11
CA SER A 127 23.42 10.62 19.40
C SER A 127 24.55 11.20 20.28
N THR A 128 24.60 10.89 21.57
CA THR A 128 25.56 11.48 22.52
C THR A 128 26.88 10.72 22.63
N SER A 129 27.01 9.55 22.01
CA SER A 129 28.26 8.79 21.98
C SER A 129 28.72 8.52 20.54
N THR A 130 29.97 8.86 20.25
CA THR A 130 30.68 8.66 18.98
C THR A 130 30.85 7.19 18.57
N THR A 131 30.31 6.27 19.37
CA THR A 131 30.36 4.80 19.17
C THR A 131 28.99 4.17 18.92
N THR A 132 27.92 4.96 18.78
CA THR A 132 26.55 4.43 18.65
C THR A 132 26.07 4.37 17.20
N HIS A 133 25.56 3.21 16.78
CA HIS A 133 24.93 3.03 15.48
C HIS A 133 23.70 3.93 15.32
N GLN A 134 23.52 4.50 14.12
CA GLN A 134 22.30 5.23 13.76
C GLN A 134 21.20 4.25 13.33
N ASP A 135 20.00 4.43 13.85
CA ASP A 135 18.90 3.51 13.59
C ASP A 135 18.25 3.77 12.23
N ALA A 136 18.20 2.74 11.40
CA ALA A 136 17.79 2.84 10.01
C ALA A 136 16.65 1.89 9.64
N TRP A 137 15.96 2.26 8.56
CA TRP A 137 14.99 1.44 7.85
C TRP A 137 15.32 1.41 6.37
N VAL A 138 15.05 0.29 5.71
CA VAL A 138 15.18 0.14 4.25
C VAL A 138 13.79 -0.09 3.66
N LEU A 139 13.44 0.67 2.64
CA LEU A 139 12.22 0.48 1.86
C LEU A 139 12.58 0.28 0.37
N ASP A 140 11.94 -0.67 -0.30
CA ASP A 140 11.88 -0.67 -1.76
C ASP A 140 11.04 0.52 -2.30
N VAL A 141 11.14 0.79 -3.59
CA VAL A 141 10.44 1.89 -4.27
C VAL A 141 9.25 1.45 -5.10
N ASP A 142 9.40 0.46 -5.99
CA ASP A 142 8.39 0.14 -7.02
C ASP A 142 7.34 -0.83 -6.47
N ASP A 143 6.07 -0.40 -6.44
CA ASP A 143 4.95 -1.05 -5.73
C ASP A 143 5.13 -1.21 -4.21
N THR A 144 6.23 -0.66 -3.67
CA THR A 144 6.41 -0.39 -2.25
C THR A 144 6.10 1.07 -1.91
N CYS A 145 6.94 2.03 -2.30
CA CYS A 145 6.68 3.45 -2.04
C CYS A 145 5.73 4.06 -3.07
N ILE A 146 5.94 3.79 -4.36
CA ILE A 146 5.14 4.32 -5.47
C ILE A 146 4.57 3.18 -6.29
N SER A 147 3.30 3.26 -6.67
CA SER A 147 2.58 2.17 -7.30
C SER A 147 2.65 2.21 -8.83
N ASN A 148 2.80 1.02 -9.43
CA ASN A 148 2.69 0.81 -10.86
C ASN A 148 1.32 0.21 -11.25
N ILE A 149 0.35 0.12 -10.34
CA ILE A 149 -1.02 -0.34 -10.63
C ILE A 149 -1.62 0.34 -11.88
N PRO A 150 -1.50 1.67 -12.09
CA PRO A 150 -2.03 2.29 -13.30
C PRO A 150 -1.43 1.74 -14.61
N TYR A 151 -0.13 1.41 -14.62
CA TYR A 151 0.51 0.76 -15.75
C TYR A 151 0.00 -0.68 -15.93
N TYR A 152 -0.03 -1.45 -14.84
CA TYR A 152 -0.42 -2.85 -14.88
C TYR A 152 -1.91 -3.07 -15.18
N LYS A 153 -2.80 -2.10 -14.90
CA LYS A 153 -4.19 -2.10 -15.38
C LYS A 153 -4.26 -2.26 -16.90
N ALA A 154 -3.42 -1.55 -17.65
CA ALA A 154 -3.35 -1.65 -19.11
C ALA A 154 -2.65 -2.94 -19.61
N LYS A 155 -2.08 -3.73 -18.69
CA LYS A 155 -1.37 -5.00 -18.94
C LYS A 155 -2.08 -6.20 -18.30
N ARG A 156 -3.40 -6.08 -18.09
CA ARG A 156 -4.24 -7.10 -17.44
C ARG A 156 -3.64 -7.59 -16.11
N PHE A 157 -3.19 -6.63 -15.32
CA PHE A 157 -2.52 -6.81 -14.03
C PHE A 157 -1.27 -7.70 -14.03
N GLY A 158 -0.66 -8.02 -15.18
CA GLY A 158 0.49 -8.93 -15.26
C GLY A 158 0.22 -10.22 -16.05
N CYS A 159 -0.97 -10.38 -16.63
CA CYS A 159 -1.23 -11.44 -17.59
C CYS A 159 -0.54 -11.20 -18.94
N ASP A 160 -0.28 -9.93 -19.29
CA ASP A 160 0.49 -9.59 -20.49
C ASP A 160 2.00 -9.68 -20.22
N PRO A 161 2.81 -10.16 -21.18
CA PRO A 161 4.26 -10.18 -21.04
C PRO A 161 4.83 -8.79 -20.75
N PHE A 162 5.83 -8.75 -19.88
CA PHE A 162 6.53 -7.52 -19.54
C PHE A 162 7.33 -6.97 -20.73
N ASP A 163 7.10 -5.70 -21.06
CA ASP A 163 7.85 -4.93 -22.05
C ASP A 163 8.67 -3.85 -21.33
N SER A 164 9.99 -4.00 -21.35
CA SER A 164 10.91 -3.11 -20.64
C SER A 164 10.97 -1.70 -21.26
N ALA A 165 10.78 -1.57 -22.56
CA ALA A 165 10.81 -0.28 -23.24
C ALA A 165 9.53 0.51 -22.93
N MET A 166 8.37 -0.14 -22.99
CA MET A 166 7.10 0.48 -22.60
C MET A 166 7.08 0.87 -21.12
N PHE A 167 7.54 -0.02 -20.23
CA PHE A 167 7.59 0.28 -18.80
C PHE A 167 8.53 1.45 -18.50
N LYS A 168 9.70 1.50 -19.17
CA LYS A 168 10.62 2.64 -19.05
C LYS A 168 9.99 3.94 -19.56
N ALA A 169 9.25 3.90 -20.67
CA ALA A 169 8.52 5.06 -21.18
C ALA A 169 7.45 5.54 -20.19
N TRP A 170 6.75 4.61 -19.53
CA TRP A 170 5.80 4.91 -18.46
C TRP A 170 6.46 5.58 -17.26
N ILE A 171 7.55 5.01 -16.73
CA ILE A 171 8.29 5.59 -15.58
C ILE A 171 8.76 7.02 -15.90
N ASN A 172 9.21 7.27 -17.14
CA ASN A 172 9.69 8.60 -17.54
C ASN A 172 8.60 9.69 -17.52
N GLN A 173 7.33 9.33 -17.39
CA GLN A 173 6.26 10.30 -17.15
C GLN A 173 6.33 10.88 -15.73
N GLY A 174 6.94 10.18 -14.77
CA GLY A 174 7.08 10.63 -13.39
C GLY A 174 5.76 10.73 -12.63
N MET A 175 4.77 9.91 -13.02
CA MET A 175 3.40 9.97 -12.52
C MET A 175 2.99 8.73 -11.71
N CYS A 176 3.93 7.90 -11.27
CA CYS A 176 3.60 6.78 -10.38
C CYS A 176 3.01 7.33 -9.07
N PRO A 177 1.76 7.03 -8.71
CA PRO A 177 1.15 7.54 -7.48
C PRO A 177 1.82 6.93 -6.24
N ALA A 178 1.74 7.62 -5.10
CA ALA A 178 2.13 7.06 -3.81
C ALA A 178 1.32 5.78 -3.52
N ASN A 179 1.97 4.80 -2.89
CA ASN A 179 1.26 3.84 -2.08
C ASN A 179 0.85 4.54 -0.77
N PRO A 180 -0.44 4.82 -0.53
CA PRO A 180 -0.86 5.66 0.58
C PRO A 180 -0.54 5.04 1.95
N VAL A 181 -0.60 3.70 2.04
CA VAL A 181 -0.33 2.97 3.28
C VAL A 181 1.15 3.02 3.62
N VAL A 182 2.03 2.85 2.63
CA VAL A 182 3.50 2.95 2.84
C VAL A 182 3.94 4.40 3.03
N LEU A 183 3.28 5.38 2.42
CA LEU A 183 3.53 6.79 2.70
C LEU A 183 3.24 7.15 4.16
N ARG A 184 2.18 6.57 4.75
CA ARG A 184 1.88 6.69 6.19
C ARG A 184 3.03 6.11 7.01
N LEU A 185 3.47 4.89 6.70
CA LEU A 185 4.62 4.26 7.37
C LEU A 185 5.87 5.14 7.29
N PHE A 186 6.22 5.60 6.08
CA PHE A 186 7.40 6.42 5.84
C PHE A 186 7.42 7.66 6.74
N LYS A 187 6.32 8.42 6.79
CA LYS A 187 6.19 9.60 7.64
C LYS A 187 6.37 9.27 9.11
N THR A 188 5.73 8.21 9.60
CA THR A 188 5.87 7.73 10.99
C THR A 188 7.33 7.39 11.32
N LEU A 189 8.05 6.73 10.41
CA LEU A 189 9.46 6.39 10.62
C LEU A 189 10.34 7.64 10.70
N ILE A 190 10.13 8.61 9.81
CA ILE A 190 10.85 9.89 9.82
C ILE A 190 10.55 10.68 11.09
N GLU A 191 9.29 10.82 11.47
CA GLU A 191 8.85 11.53 12.68
C GLU A 191 9.43 10.92 13.95
N LYS A 192 9.57 9.59 14.01
CA LYS A 192 10.20 8.91 15.13
C LYS A 192 11.72 9.11 15.17
N GLY A 193 12.34 9.53 14.07
CA GLY A 193 13.78 9.83 13.98
C GLY A 193 14.63 8.75 13.31
N PHE A 194 14.02 7.75 12.68
CA PHE A 194 14.76 6.74 11.91
C PHE A 194 15.38 7.33 10.64
N LYS A 195 16.53 6.78 10.25
CA LYS A 195 17.18 7.07 8.98
C LYS A 195 16.63 6.13 7.90
N VAL A 196 15.73 6.63 7.06
CA VAL A 196 15.08 5.81 6.04
C VAL A 196 15.87 5.83 4.73
N PHE A 197 16.29 4.66 4.26
CA PHE A 197 16.95 4.45 2.98
C PHE A 197 15.96 3.86 1.98
N LEU A 198 15.93 4.42 0.77
CA LEU A 198 15.14 3.90 -0.34
C LEU A 198 16.07 3.16 -1.31
N VAL A 199 15.83 1.88 -1.57
CA VAL A 199 16.70 1.05 -2.42
C VAL A 199 15.90 0.46 -3.57
N THR A 200 16.21 0.85 -4.81
CA THR A 200 15.42 0.47 -6.00
C THR A 200 16.24 -0.26 -7.05
N GLY A 201 15.58 -1.16 -7.78
CA GLY A 201 16.13 -1.79 -8.98
C GLY A 201 16.24 -0.86 -10.19
N ARG A 202 15.64 0.34 -10.15
CA ARG A 202 15.69 1.32 -11.25
C ARG A 202 17.14 1.72 -11.55
N TYR A 203 17.46 1.80 -12.84
CA TYR A 203 18.81 2.12 -13.30
C TYR A 203 19.13 3.60 -13.13
N GLU A 204 20.17 3.90 -12.36
CA GLU A 204 20.62 5.25 -12.01
C GLU A 204 20.84 6.12 -13.25
N GLY A 205 21.59 5.63 -14.23
CA GLY A 205 22.05 6.42 -15.38
C GLY A 205 20.94 6.93 -16.30
N THR A 206 19.69 6.45 -16.15
CA THR A 206 18.56 6.97 -16.93
C THR A 206 17.33 7.34 -16.11
N LEU A 207 17.21 6.86 -14.87
CA LEU A 207 15.97 7.02 -14.08
C LEU A 207 16.18 7.79 -12.78
N ALA A 208 17.39 8.24 -12.45
CA ALA A 208 17.67 8.93 -11.18
C ALA A 208 16.79 10.18 -10.99
N LYS A 209 16.86 11.15 -11.93
CA LYS A 209 16.12 12.41 -11.80
C LYS A 209 14.61 12.18 -11.70
N ILE A 210 14.03 11.42 -12.63
CA ILE A 210 12.58 11.22 -12.67
C ILE A 210 12.06 10.45 -11.45
N THR A 211 12.85 9.50 -10.92
CA THR A 211 12.47 8.75 -9.70
C THR A 211 12.49 9.66 -8.48
N THR A 212 13.53 10.50 -8.34
CA THR A 212 13.61 11.49 -7.26
C THR A 212 12.45 12.49 -7.32
N ASP A 213 12.20 13.07 -8.51
CA ASP A 213 11.12 14.05 -8.70
C ASP A 213 9.76 13.41 -8.39
N ASN A 214 9.52 12.18 -8.86
CA ASN A 214 8.28 11.47 -8.60
C ASN A 214 8.09 11.18 -7.10
N LEU A 215 9.12 10.67 -6.40
CA LEU A 215 9.05 10.41 -4.95
C LEU A 215 8.76 11.70 -4.17
N HIS A 216 9.44 12.79 -4.51
CA HIS A 216 9.23 14.09 -3.90
C HIS A 216 7.78 14.57 -4.09
N ASN A 217 7.28 14.52 -5.33
CA ASN A 217 5.91 14.93 -5.66
C ASN A 217 4.84 14.06 -4.99
N GLN A 218 5.16 12.80 -4.69
CA GLN A 218 4.27 11.87 -3.97
C GLN A 218 4.41 11.97 -2.44
N GLY A 219 5.24 12.87 -1.93
CA GLY A 219 5.35 13.17 -0.50
C GLY A 219 6.39 12.34 0.27
N PHE A 220 7.23 11.56 -0.41
CA PHE A 220 8.36 10.86 0.19
C PHE A 220 9.55 11.82 0.35
N ILE A 221 9.43 12.72 1.31
CA ILE A 221 10.39 13.80 1.58
C ILE A 221 11.11 13.50 2.91
N GLY A 222 12.44 13.66 2.93
CA GLY A 222 13.24 13.53 4.15
C GLY A 222 13.91 12.16 4.36
N TYR A 223 13.90 11.27 3.36
CA TYR A 223 14.71 10.05 3.39
C TYR A 223 16.20 10.37 3.49
N GLN A 224 16.97 9.49 4.12
CA GLN A 224 18.42 9.61 4.29
C GLN A 224 19.17 9.50 2.95
N ARG A 225 18.80 8.51 2.12
CA ARG A 225 19.38 8.31 0.78
C ARG A 225 18.42 7.54 -0.11
N LEU A 226 18.35 7.93 -1.39
CA LEU A 226 17.80 7.12 -2.47
C LEU A 226 18.97 6.46 -3.20
N ILE A 227 18.96 5.13 -3.26
CA ILE A 227 20.03 4.31 -3.85
C ILE A 227 19.43 3.60 -5.05
N LEU A 228 19.81 4.06 -6.24
CA LEU A 228 19.47 3.43 -7.51
C LEU A 228 20.54 2.42 -7.92
N ARG A 229 20.17 1.53 -8.84
CA ARG A 229 21.09 0.54 -9.37
C ARG A 229 22.07 1.19 -10.34
N SER A 230 23.33 1.28 -9.96
CA SER A 230 24.41 1.81 -10.81
C SER A 230 24.98 0.76 -11.76
N MET A 231 25.84 1.21 -12.68
CA MET A 231 26.50 0.34 -13.66
C MET A 231 27.39 -0.74 -13.00
N LYS A 232 27.94 -0.49 -11.81
CA LYS A 232 28.71 -1.45 -10.99
C LYS A 232 27.94 -2.76 -10.76
N TYR A 233 26.62 -2.68 -10.66
CA TYR A 233 25.76 -3.83 -10.37
C TYR A 233 25.05 -4.39 -11.59
N LYS A 234 25.40 -3.96 -12.81
CA LYS A 234 24.78 -4.49 -14.04
C LYS A 234 24.98 -6.01 -14.12
N GLY A 235 23.92 -6.73 -14.47
CA GLY A 235 23.95 -8.20 -14.63
C GLY A 235 23.87 -9.01 -13.32
N GLN A 236 23.97 -8.37 -12.15
CA GLN A 236 23.77 -9.06 -10.88
C GLN A 236 22.28 -9.37 -10.63
N SER A 237 21.96 -10.36 -9.79
CA SER A 237 20.57 -10.55 -9.34
C SER A 237 20.12 -9.39 -8.44
N ALA A 238 18.82 -9.18 -8.32
CA ALA A 238 18.25 -8.20 -7.40
C ALA A 238 18.67 -8.50 -5.95
N VAL A 239 18.66 -9.78 -5.56
CA VAL A 239 19.12 -10.27 -4.25
C VAL A 239 20.57 -9.85 -3.98
N LYS A 240 21.48 -10.12 -4.91
CA LYS A 240 22.91 -9.81 -4.73
C LYS A 240 23.15 -8.31 -4.63
N TYR A 241 22.55 -7.53 -5.53
CA TYR A 241 22.62 -6.08 -5.52
C TYR A 241 22.12 -5.50 -4.20
N LYS A 242 20.88 -5.83 -3.79
CA LYS A 242 20.27 -5.26 -2.58
C LYS A 242 20.99 -5.73 -1.31
N SER A 243 21.51 -6.97 -1.28
CA SER A 243 22.37 -7.43 -0.18
C SER A 243 23.64 -6.59 -0.05
N SER A 244 24.32 -6.29 -1.17
CA SER A 244 25.50 -5.42 -1.16
C SER A 244 25.18 -4.01 -0.66
N ILE A 245 24.05 -3.43 -1.08
CA ILE A 245 23.64 -2.10 -0.61
C ILE A 245 23.33 -2.09 0.89
N ARG A 246 22.62 -3.10 1.41
CA ARG A 246 22.34 -3.17 2.85
C ARG A 246 23.61 -3.36 3.66
N LYS A 247 24.57 -4.15 3.15
CA LYS A 247 25.89 -4.29 3.76
C LYS A 247 26.64 -2.96 3.80
N GLU A 248 26.65 -2.21 2.70
CA GLU A 248 27.26 -0.87 2.65
C GLU A 248 26.61 0.08 3.69
N ILE A 249 25.28 0.02 3.87
CA ILE A 249 24.56 0.78 4.90
C ILE A 249 25.01 0.36 6.32
N GLU A 250 25.13 -0.94 6.61
CA GLU A 250 25.60 -1.41 7.92
C GLU A 250 27.05 -1.01 8.19
N GLU A 251 27.94 -1.10 7.18
CA GLU A 251 29.34 -0.70 7.25
C GLU A 251 29.51 0.82 7.43
N GLU A 252 28.57 1.62 6.95
CA GLU A 252 28.49 3.07 7.24
C GLU A 252 28.07 3.39 8.70
N GLY A 253 27.81 2.37 9.53
CA GLY A 253 27.49 2.51 10.94
C GLY A 253 25.99 2.58 11.24
N TYR A 254 25.12 2.22 10.29
CA TYR A 254 23.69 2.15 10.53
C TYR A 254 23.27 0.77 11.05
N ARG A 255 22.29 0.74 11.96
CA ARG A 255 21.61 -0.48 12.39
C ARG A 255 20.25 -0.56 11.71
N ILE A 256 20.08 -1.51 10.80
CA ILE A 256 18.83 -1.69 10.05
C ILE A 256 17.84 -2.44 10.94
N TRP A 257 16.80 -1.75 11.42
CA TRP A 257 15.75 -2.37 12.23
C TRP A 257 14.71 -3.09 11.39
N GLY A 258 14.42 -2.55 10.21
CA GLY A 258 13.45 -3.15 9.33
C GLY A 258 13.73 -2.93 7.86
N ASN A 259 13.36 -3.93 7.07
CA ASN A 259 13.47 -3.95 5.62
C ASN A 259 12.11 -4.33 5.02
N VAL A 260 11.55 -3.46 4.19
CA VAL A 260 10.20 -3.59 3.62
C VAL A 260 10.28 -3.60 2.11
N GLY A 261 9.62 -4.57 1.49
CA GLY A 261 9.56 -4.67 0.03
C GLY A 261 8.42 -5.56 -0.44
N ASP A 262 8.03 -5.38 -1.68
CA ASP A 262 6.96 -6.14 -2.34
C ASP A 262 7.48 -7.41 -3.02
N GLN A 263 8.81 -7.59 -3.11
CA GLN A 263 9.42 -8.79 -3.67
C GLN A 263 10.23 -9.54 -2.62
N TRP A 264 10.25 -10.87 -2.71
CA TRP A 264 11.13 -11.68 -1.88
C TRP A 264 12.61 -11.37 -2.14
N THR A 265 12.96 -10.89 -3.34
CA THR A 265 14.33 -10.46 -3.65
C THR A 265 14.81 -9.26 -2.83
N ASP A 266 13.89 -8.50 -2.25
CA ASP A 266 14.20 -7.39 -1.35
C ASP A 266 14.53 -7.87 0.05
N LEU A 267 14.01 -9.05 0.41
CA LEU A 267 13.96 -9.60 1.77
C LEU A 267 14.76 -10.91 1.89
N GLN A 268 15.58 -11.23 0.90
CA GLN A 268 16.49 -12.38 0.85
C GLN A 268 17.95 -11.94 0.71
N GLY A 269 18.86 -12.89 0.95
CA GLY A 269 20.29 -12.67 0.93
C GLY A 269 20.82 -12.23 2.31
N GLU A 270 21.79 -11.32 2.29
CA GLU A 270 22.54 -10.91 3.50
C GLU A 270 22.10 -9.53 4.00
N CYS A 271 22.47 -9.19 5.24
CA CYS A 271 22.24 -7.87 5.84
C CYS A 271 20.77 -7.43 5.79
N LEU A 272 19.84 -8.32 6.16
CA LEU A 272 18.40 -8.05 6.06
C LEU A 272 17.88 -7.04 7.09
N GLY A 273 18.70 -6.68 8.07
CA GLY A 273 18.26 -6.00 9.29
C GLY A 273 17.55 -6.93 10.26
N ASN A 274 17.04 -6.37 11.35
CA ASN A 274 16.47 -7.14 12.46
C ASN A 274 15.14 -7.81 12.11
N ARG A 275 14.35 -7.25 11.20
CA ARG A 275 13.08 -7.82 10.75
C ARG A 275 12.77 -7.46 9.30
N THR A 276 12.24 -8.42 8.55
CA THR A 276 11.75 -8.21 7.18
C THR A 276 10.22 -8.18 7.14
N PHE A 277 9.68 -7.40 6.22
CA PHE A 277 8.23 -7.29 6.02
C PHE A 277 7.91 -7.33 4.52
N LYS A 278 7.24 -8.41 4.11
CA LYS A 278 6.75 -8.60 2.74
C LYS A 278 5.38 -7.97 2.62
N ILE A 279 5.23 -7.00 1.72
CA ILE A 279 3.92 -6.48 1.30
C ILE A 279 3.47 -7.19 0.01
N PRO A 280 2.15 -7.36 -0.23
CA PRO A 280 1.66 -8.12 -1.36
C PRO A 280 1.99 -7.45 -2.71
N ASN A 281 2.30 -8.27 -3.71
CA ASN A 281 2.33 -7.85 -5.11
C ASN A 281 2.13 -9.06 -6.05
N PRO A 282 0.88 -9.30 -6.48
CA PRO A 282 0.58 -10.35 -7.45
C PRO A 282 0.84 -9.97 -8.91
N MET A 283 1.23 -8.72 -9.21
CA MET A 283 1.26 -8.23 -10.58
C MET A 283 2.50 -8.68 -11.37
N TYR A 284 3.62 -8.88 -10.68
CA TYR A 284 4.86 -9.36 -11.29
C TYR A 284 5.76 -10.05 -10.27
N CYS A 285 6.72 -10.82 -10.78
CA CYS A 285 7.75 -11.47 -9.98
C CYS A 285 9.14 -11.05 -10.46
N ILE A 286 9.99 -10.67 -9.51
CA ILE A 286 11.42 -10.45 -9.72
C ILE A 286 12.18 -11.65 -9.15
N SER A 287 13.12 -12.16 -9.93
CA SER A 287 13.99 -13.31 -9.57
C SER A 287 15.42 -13.07 -10.01
#